data_AF-A0A2D7NFR8-F1
#
_entry.id   AF-A0A2D7NFR8-F1
#
_cell.length_a   1.000
_cell.length_b   1.000
_cell.length_c   1.000
_cell.angle_alpha   90.00
_cell.angle_beta   90.00
_cell.angle_gamma   90.00
#
_symmetry.space_group_name_H-M   'P 1'
#
loop_
_entity.id
_entity.type
_entity.pdbx_description
1 polymer ?
#
loop_
_entity_poly.entity_id
_entity_poly.type
_entity_poly.pdbx_seq_one_letter_code
_entity_poly.pdbx_strand_id
1 'polypeptide(L)'
;MFNDFPKLLWDLIPRLKAPAQAKPPPSTTVRTPTRSTTPQQVRYDELVREMKSIHRLRVNKWRSRTSGCAWEVHYADGRVSRLIESPYPRGPMSCAVFMHEVGHHAIGLHRYRPRCLEEYHAWRWGLDEMRERGFSVTDRVLTRRDDALRYAVAKAVRRGLKRLPAELVPWAPPGVFESGPDAASNQAKTSSSDPRLV
;
A
#
# COMPACT_ATOMS: atom_id res chain seq x y z
N MET A 1 11.49 -21.28 21.76
CA MET A 1 11.01 -19.92 22.06
C MET A 1 11.50 -18.99 20.97
N PHE A 2 10.63 -18.52 20.06
CA PHE A 2 10.70 -17.20 19.44
C PHE A 2 9.37 -16.97 18.69
N ASN A 3 8.83 -15.76 18.89
CA ASN A 3 7.46 -15.32 18.72
C ASN A 3 6.72 -15.68 17.42
N ASP A 4 5.52 -16.20 17.62
CA ASP A 4 4.35 -16.09 16.73
C ASP A 4 4.14 -14.64 16.27
N PHE A 5 4.25 -14.41 14.97
CA PHE A 5 3.67 -13.23 14.30
C PHE A 5 2.42 -13.67 13.52
N PRO A 6 1.30 -12.92 13.58
CA PRO A 6 -0.02 -13.49 13.45
C PRO A 6 -0.47 -13.75 12.01
N LYS A 7 -1.20 -14.86 11.88
CA LYS A 7 -2.13 -15.26 10.81
C LYS A 7 -2.67 -14.09 9.98
N LEU A 8 -2.39 -14.08 8.67
CA LEU A 8 -2.91 -13.08 7.73
C LEU A 8 -4.26 -13.50 7.11
N LEU A 9 -5.23 -12.60 7.29
CA LEU A 9 -6.29 -12.12 6.39
C LEU A 9 -7.30 -13.09 5.73
N TRP A 10 -7.23 -14.41 5.93
CA TRP A 10 -8.27 -15.33 5.43
C TRP A 10 -9.04 -16.13 6.51
N ASP A 11 -8.70 -16.02 7.79
CA ASP A 11 -9.41 -16.70 8.90
C ASP A 11 -10.39 -15.79 9.68
N LEU A 12 -10.70 -14.60 9.18
CA LEU A 12 -11.52 -13.60 9.88
C LEU A 12 -12.84 -13.29 9.15
N ILE A 13 -13.50 -14.31 8.61
CA ILE A 13 -14.93 -14.23 8.30
C ILE A 13 -15.69 -14.51 9.62
N PRO A 14 -16.33 -13.51 10.25
CA PRO A 14 -17.17 -13.78 11.41
C PRO A 14 -18.40 -14.60 10.98
N ARG A 15 -18.59 -15.78 11.59
CA ARG A 15 -19.90 -16.42 11.66
C ARG A 15 -20.88 -15.45 12.34
N LEU A 16 -22.10 -15.40 11.81
CA LEU A 16 -23.17 -14.51 12.26
C LEU A 16 -23.47 -14.65 13.77
N LYS A 17 -23.84 -13.51 14.35
CA LYS A 17 -23.89 -13.10 15.76
C LYS A 17 -25.11 -13.69 16.51
N ALA A 18 -24.94 -14.14 17.75
CA ALA A 18 -26.05 -14.32 18.70
C ALA A 18 -26.21 -13.05 19.57
N PRO A 19 -27.44 -12.65 19.97
CA PRO A 19 -27.65 -11.40 20.71
C PRO A 19 -27.55 -11.63 22.22
N ALA A 20 -26.84 -10.77 22.94
CA ALA A 20 -26.89 -10.75 24.41
C ALA A 20 -26.74 -9.33 24.98
N GLN A 21 -27.88 -8.86 25.51
CA GLN A 21 -28.16 -8.03 26.69
C GLN A 21 -27.34 -6.77 26.99
N ALA A 22 -28.07 -5.64 27.09
CA ALA A 22 -27.59 -4.29 27.36
C ALA A 22 -27.18 -4.07 28.83
N LYS A 23 -26.08 -3.34 29.05
CA LYS A 23 -25.67 -2.77 30.35
C LYS A 23 -25.87 -1.24 30.36
N PRO A 24 -26.16 -0.63 31.52
CA PRO A 24 -26.56 0.77 31.64
C PRO A 24 -25.40 1.77 31.40
N PRO A 25 -25.71 3.04 31.06
CA PRO A 25 -24.74 4.00 30.56
C PRO A 25 -23.87 4.63 31.66
N PRO A 26 -22.56 4.88 31.42
CA PRO A 26 -21.72 5.66 32.32
C PRO A 26 -21.84 7.17 32.08
N SER A 27 -21.75 7.91 33.19
CA SER A 27 -21.87 9.36 33.37
C SER A 27 -20.99 10.22 32.44
N THR A 28 -21.63 11.21 31.80
CA THR A 28 -21.03 12.26 30.97
C THR A 28 -20.33 13.33 31.81
N THR A 29 -19.00 13.22 31.94
CA THR A 29 -18.14 14.38 32.20
C THR A 29 -17.33 14.67 30.95
N VAL A 30 -17.71 15.74 30.26
CA VAL A 30 -17.03 16.23 29.05
C VAL A 30 -15.71 16.88 29.47
N ARG A 31 -14.63 16.09 29.55
CA ARG A 31 -13.27 16.62 29.49
C ARG A 31 -12.91 16.84 28.03
N THR A 32 -12.75 18.10 27.63
CA THR A 32 -12.19 18.45 26.33
C THR A 32 -10.67 18.59 26.48
N PRO A 33 -9.84 17.60 26.12
CA PRO A 33 -8.42 17.85 25.97
C PRO A 33 -8.18 18.55 24.64
N THR A 34 -7.99 19.87 24.67
CA THR A 34 -7.34 20.60 23.57
C THR A 34 -5.88 20.18 23.53
N ARG A 35 -5.59 19.06 22.87
CA ARG A 35 -4.22 18.63 22.59
C ARG A 35 -3.62 19.66 21.64
N SER A 36 -2.64 20.45 22.11
CA SER A 36 -1.88 21.33 21.23
C SER A 36 -1.26 20.46 20.14
N THR A 37 -1.70 20.67 18.90
CA THR A 37 -1.25 19.88 17.76
C THR A 37 0.14 20.38 17.39
N THR A 38 1.13 19.50 17.41
CA THR A 38 2.51 19.89 17.07
C THR A 38 2.58 20.35 15.61
N PRO A 39 3.52 21.24 15.22
CA PRO A 39 3.67 21.66 13.83
C PRO A 39 3.86 20.48 12.87
N GLN A 40 4.54 19.41 13.31
CA GLN A 40 4.70 18.20 12.52
C GLN A 40 3.37 17.46 12.31
N GLN A 41 2.50 17.42 13.31
CA GLN A 41 1.18 16.80 13.17
C GLN A 41 0.30 17.62 12.22
N VAL A 42 0.38 18.96 12.25
CA VAL A 42 -0.31 19.83 11.27
C VAL A 42 0.09 19.45 9.84
N ARG A 43 1.39 19.27 9.57
CA ARG A 43 1.88 18.83 8.25
C ARG A 43 1.33 17.46 7.83
N TYR A 44 1.24 16.51 8.75
CA TYR A 44 0.62 15.21 8.46
C TYR A 44 -0.89 15.32 8.19
N ASP A 45 -1.59 16.18 8.92
CA ASP A 45 -3.02 16.40 8.74
C ASP A 45 -3.31 17.06 7.37
N GLU A 46 -2.47 18.01 6.96
CA GLU A 46 -2.49 18.63 5.64
C GLU A 46 -2.26 17.61 4.54
N LEU A 47 -1.22 16.78 4.66
CA LEU A 47 -0.95 15.68 3.73
C LEU A 47 -2.17 14.77 3.56
N VAL A 48 -2.82 14.37 4.67
CA VAL A 48 -4.02 13.52 4.61
C VAL A 48 -5.15 14.22 3.86
N ARG A 49 -5.39 15.51 4.12
CA ARG A 49 -6.42 16.30 3.43
C ARG A 49 -6.13 16.39 1.92
N GLU A 50 -4.89 16.70 1.56
CA GLU A 50 -4.47 16.81 0.17
C GLU A 50 -4.58 15.48 -0.58
N MET A 51 -4.05 14.39 -0.03
CA MET A 51 -4.11 13.06 -0.67
C MET A 51 -5.54 12.58 -0.87
N LYS A 52 -6.42 12.83 0.10
CA LYS A 52 -7.85 12.54 -0.06
C LYS A 52 -8.47 13.36 -1.19
N SER A 53 -8.11 14.64 -1.30
CA SER A 53 -8.62 15.53 -2.35
C SER A 53 -8.13 15.12 -3.74
N ILE A 54 -6.80 15.06 -3.92
CA ILE A 54 -6.12 14.79 -5.19
C ILE A 54 -6.57 13.45 -5.78
N HIS A 55 -6.57 12.39 -4.96
CA HIS A 55 -6.90 11.04 -5.43
C HIS A 55 -8.38 10.68 -5.26
N ARG A 56 -9.19 11.62 -4.77
CA ARG A 56 -10.63 11.45 -4.48
C ARG A 56 -10.90 10.25 -3.57
N LEU A 57 -10.08 10.11 -2.53
CA LEU A 57 -10.11 8.98 -1.61
C LEU A 57 -11.01 9.24 -0.41
N ARG A 58 -11.69 8.17 0.01
CA ARG A 58 -12.41 8.12 1.27
C ARG A 58 -11.72 7.13 2.20
N VAL A 59 -11.46 7.55 3.42
CA VAL A 59 -10.94 6.66 4.46
C VAL A 59 -12.13 5.97 5.10
N ASN A 60 -12.26 4.66 4.88
CA ASN A 60 -13.30 3.85 5.51
C ASN A 60 -13.03 3.66 7.00
N LYS A 61 -11.76 3.42 7.35
CA LYS A 61 -11.34 3.17 8.73
C LYS A 61 -9.89 3.56 8.99
N TRP A 62 -9.67 4.28 10.09
CA TRP A 62 -8.34 4.46 10.65
C TRP A 62 -7.96 3.22 11.49
N ARG A 63 -6.90 2.54 11.09
CA ARG A 63 -6.38 1.34 11.76
C ARG A 63 -5.49 1.76 12.95
N SER A 64 -5.48 0.97 14.02
CA SER A 64 -4.54 1.15 15.14
C SER A 64 -3.16 0.53 14.85
N ARG A 65 -3.10 -0.44 13.93
CA ARG A 65 -1.90 -1.16 13.51
C ARG A 65 -1.34 -0.61 12.20
N THR A 66 -0.07 -0.88 11.93
CA THR A 66 0.70 -0.43 10.75
C THR A 66 0.47 -1.33 9.51
N SER A 67 -0.81 -1.46 9.14
CA SER A 67 -1.28 -2.17 7.96
C SER A 67 -2.50 -1.44 7.39
N GLY A 68 -2.64 -1.43 6.07
CA GLY A 68 -3.81 -0.90 5.39
C GLY A 68 -4.34 -1.80 4.29
N CYS A 69 -5.31 -1.28 3.56
CA CYS A 69 -5.88 -1.87 2.35
C CYS A 69 -6.51 -0.75 1.50
N ALA A 70 -6.40 -0.88 0.17
CA ALA A 70 -7.04 -0.01 -0.80
C ALA A 70 -7.96 -0.83 -1.72
N TRP A 71 -9.17 -0.32 -1.99
CA TRP A 71 -10.11 -0.93 -2.93
C TRP A 71 -11.05 0.10 -3.57
N GLU A 72 -11.70 -0.32 -4.64
CA GLU A 72 -12.74 0.46 -5.34
C GLU A 72 -14.10 -0.23 -5.21
N VAL A 73 -15.16 0.58 -5.16
CA VAL A 73 -16.55 0.12 -5.28
C VAL A 73 -17.14 0.75 -6.53
N HIS A 74 -17.52 -0.09 -7.49
CA HIS A 74 -18.19 0.31 -8.71
C HIS A 74 -19.70 0.20 -8.52
N TYR A 75 -20.41 1.29 -8.79
CA TYR A 75 -21.87 1.34 -8.72
C TYR A 75 -22.47 1.10 -10.11
N ALA A 76 -23.74 0.68 -10.15
CA ALA A 76 -24.46 0.43 -11.39
C ALA A 76 -24.58 1.68 -12.29
N ASP A 77 -24.53 2.88 -11.70
CA ASP A 77 -24.55 4.17 -12.41
C ASP A 77 -23.17 4.59 -12.94
N GLY A 78 -22.17 3.72 -12.89
CA GLY A 78 -20.81 3.97 -13.39
C GLY A 78 -19.94 4.79 -12.44
N ARG A 79 -20.45 5.26 -11.29
CA ARG A 79 -19.61 5.91 -10.28
C ARG A 79 -18.64 4.90 -9.67
N VAL A 80 -17.48 5.42 -9.26
CA VAL A 80 -16.45 4.65 -8.55
C VAL A 80 -16.13 5.35 -7.23
N SER A 81 -16.29 4.64 -6.12
CA SER A 81 -15.82 5.07 -4.80
C SER A 81 -14.45 4.47 -4.54
N ARG A 82 -13.43 5.32 -4.33
CA ARG A 82 -12.09 4.90 -3.93
C ARG A 82 -11.95 4.91 -2.42
N LEU A 83 -11.64 3.77 -1.85
CA LEU A 83 -11.62 3.54 -0.41
C LEU A 83 -10.25 3.07 0.04
N ILE A 84 -9.86 3.53 1.23
CA ILE A 84 -8.69 3.00 1.94
C ILE A 84 -9.01 2.75 3.41
N GLU A 85 -8.23 1.85 3.99
CA GLU A 85 -8.00 1.76 5.42
C GLU A 85 -6.51 1.86 5.69
N SER A 86 -6.13 2.61 6.71
CA SER A 86 -4.72 2.87 7.01
C SER A 86 -4.57 3.30 8.46
N PRO A 87 -3.40 3.13 9.10
CA PRO A 87 -3.06 3.94 10.26
C PRO A 87 -3.14 5.44 9.94
N TYR A 88 -3.58 6.23 10.92
CA TYR A 88 -3.52 7.69 10.81
C TYR A 88 -2.05 8.16 10.90
N PRO A 89 -1.58 9.01 9.98
CA PRO A 89 -0.22 9.57 10.04
C PRO A 89 0.03 10.36 11.32
N ARG A 90 0.89 9.81 12.18
CA ARG A 90 1.40 10.44 13.42
C ARG A 90 2.92 10.46 13.48
N GLY A 91 3.58 9.96 12.43
CA GLY A 91 5.02 9.83 12.32
C GLY A 91 5.42 9.08 11.04
N PRO A 92 6.72 8.98 10.73
CA PRO A 92 7.21 8.47 9.45
C PRO A 92 6.64 7.11 9.04
N MET A 93 6.57 6.16 9.97
CA MET A 93 6.07 4.81 9.70
C MET A 93 4.58 4.78 9.33
N SER A 94 3.74 5.49 10.09
CA SER A 94 2.30 5.53 9.81
C SER A 94 1.99 6.35 8.57
N CYS A 95 2.78 7.40 8.31
CA CYS A 95 2.74 8.15 7.06
C CYS A 95 3.09 7.26 5.86
N ALA A 96 4.18 6.49 5.93
CA ALA A 96 4.60 5.62 4.83
C ALA A 96 3.55 4.55 4.48
N VAL A 97 2.92 3.93 5.49
CA VAL A 97 1.82 2.99 5.25
C VAL A 97 0.63 3.71 4.61
N PHE A 98 0.24 4.88 5.11
CA PHE A 98 -0.84 5.68 4.49
C PHE A 98 -0.54 6.00 3.03
N MET A 99 0.67 6.47 2.73
CA MET A 99 1.10 6.82 1.38
C MET A 99 1.18 5.59 0.47
N HIS A 100 1.50 4.40 1.00
CA HIS A 100 1.41 3.15 0.26
C HIS A 100 -0.04 2.83 -0.16
N GLU A 101 -1.02 2.99 0.73
CA GLU A 101 -2.44 2.77 0.39
C GLU A 101 -2.97 3.81 -0.62
N VAL A 102 -2.54 5.07 -0.48
CA VAL A 102 -2.81 6.11 -1.49
C VAL A 102 -2.15 5.73 -2.82
N GLY A 103 -0.93 5.19 -2.77
CA GLY A 103 -0.15 4.76 -3.92
C GLY A 103 -0.85 3.70 -4.76
N HIS A 104 -1.57 2.77 -4.15
CA HIS A 104 -2.41 1.83 -4.89
C HIS A 104 -3.45 2.51 -5.78
N HIS A 105 -4.05 3.61 -5.34
CA HIS A 105 -4.97 4.39 -6.16
C HIS A 105 -4.25 5.31 -7.14
N ALA A 106 -3.14 5.91 -6.73
CA ALA A 106 -2.37 6.83 -7.56
C ALA A 106 -1.82 6.15 -8.82
N ILE A 107 -1.30 4.92 -8.67
CA ILE A 107 -0.81 4.13 -9.80
C ILE A 107 -1.95 3.43 -10.57
N GLY A 108 -3.16 3.40 -10.03
CA GLY A 108 -4.29 2.62 -10.52
C GLY A 108 -4.31 1.19 -9.98
N LEU A 109 -5.40 0.83 -9.29
CA LEU A 109 -5.60 -0.53 -8.76
C LEU A 109 -5.64 -1.56 -9.90
N HIS A 110 -5.01 -2.71 -9.68
CA HIS A 110 -4.90 -3.80 -10.64
C HIS A 110 -4.17 -3.46 -11.94
N ARG A 111 -3.46 -2.32 -12.00
CA ARG A 111 -2.69 -1.91 -13.18
C ARG A 111 -1.48 -2.80 -13.43
N TYR A 112 -0.83 -3.27 -12.37
CA TYR A 112 0.41 -4.05 -12.49
C TYR A 112 0.17 -5.52 -12.16
N ARG A 113 0.82 -6.39 -12.94
CA ARG A 113 0.82 -7.84 -12.71
C ARG A 113 2.25 -8.37 -12.80
N PRO A 114 2.65 -9.32 -11.93
CA PRO A 114 1.88 -9.93 -10.83
C PRO A 114 1.59 -8.97 -9.65
N ARG A 115 0.73 -9.36 -8.69
CA ARG A 115 0.36 -8.49 -7.54
C ARG A 115 1.58 -7.97 -6.76
N CYS A 116 2.65 -8.75 -6.63
CA CYS A 116 3.87 -8.27 -5.98
C CYS A 116 4.55 -7.10 -6.71
N LEU A 117 4.40 -6.97 -8.03
CA LEU A 117 4.88 -5.81 -8.79
C LEU A 117 4.04 -4.57 -8.49
N GLU A 118 2.73 -4.74 -8.31
CA GLU A 118 1.85 -3.65 -7.88
C GLU A 118 2.21 -3.14 -6.47
N GLU A 119 2.52 -4.05 -5.54
CA GLU A 119 3.03 -3.69 -4.22
C GLU A 119 4.32 -2.85 -4.32
N TYR A 120 5.26 -3.25 -5.19
CA TYR A 120 6.48 -2.49 -5.45
C TYR A 120 6.19 -1.07 -5.93
N HIS A 121 5.35 -0.92 -6.96
CA HIS A 121 5.02 0.40 -7.48
C HIS A 121 4.27 1.27 -6.47
N ALA A 122 3.37 0.69 -5.68
CA ALA A 122 2.65 1.43 -4.64
C ALA A 122 3.60 1.93 -3.53
N TRP A 123 4.54 1.07 -3.07
CA TRP A 123 5.57 1.48 -2.13
C TRP A 123 6.51 2.54 -2.71
N ARG A 124 6.97 2.35 -3.95
CA ARG A 124 7.84 3.33 -4.63
C ARG A 124 7.16 4.69 -4.70
N TRP A 125 5.95 4.74 -5.26
CA TRP A 125 5.17 5.98 -5.36
C TRP A 125 5.03 6.66 -4.00
N GLY A 126 4.60 5.92 -2.97
CA GLY A 126 4.36 6.50 -1.65
C GLY A 126 5.62 7.07 -1.00
N LEU A 127 6.77 6.41 -1.15
CA LEU A 127 8.04 6.88 -0.59
C LEU A 127 8.64 8.04 -1.39
N ASP A 128 8.49 8.02 -2.72
CA ASP A 128 8.94 9.12 -3.58
C ASP A 128 8.12 10.38 -3.28
N GLU A 129 6.79 10.27 -3.20
CA GLU A 129 5.90 11.38 -2.81
C GLU A 129 6.20 11.91 -1.41
N MET A 130 6.55 11.05 -0.45
CA MET A 130 7.02 11.49 0.87
C MET A 130 8.31 12.32 0.77
N ARG A 131 9.29 11.89 -0.03
CA ARG A 131 10.57 12.60 -0.19
C ARG A 131 10.37 13.94 -0.89
N GLU A 132 9.61 13.97 -1.97
CA GLU A 132 9.31 15.18 -2.73
C GLU A 132 8.64 16.25 -1.87
N ARG A 133 7.78 15.84 -0.94
CA ARG A 133 7.10 16.73 0.02
C ARG A 133 7.91 17.03 1.29
N GLY A 134 9.15 16.55 1.37
CA GLY A 134 10.03 16.77 2.50
C GLY A 134 9.58 16.10 3.80
N PHE A 135 8.95 14.93 3.72
CA PHE A 135 8.72 14.04 4.87
C PHE A 135 9.89 13.07 5.04
N SER A 136 10.21 12.75 6.30
CA SER A 136 11.29 11.81 6.61
C SER A 136 10.95 10.39 6.18
N VAL A 137 11.82 9.78 5.39
CA VAL A 137 11.82 8.33 5.10
C VAL A 137 12.98 7.72 5.88
N THR A 138 12.70 7.13 7.04
CA THR A 138 13.72 6.58 7.93
C THR A 138 14.14 5.18 7.51
N ASP A 139 15.28 4.70 8.02
CA ASP A 139 15.73 3.32 7.79
C ASP A 139 14.68 2.29 8.18
N ARG A 140 13.95 2.53 9.29
CA ARG A 140 12.84 1.66 9.71
C ARG A 140 11.74 1.58 8.65
N VAL A 141 11.44 2.68 7.95
CA VAL A 141 10.47 2.70 6.84
C VAL A 141 11.00 1.87 5.67
N LEU A 142 12.29 2.02 5.33
CA LEU A 142 12.92 1.23 4.27
C LEU A 142 12.94 -0.27 4.60
N THR A 143 13.28 -0.64 5.83
CA THR A 143 13.19 -2.04 6.30
C THR A 143 11.76 -2.57 6.18
N ARG A 144 10.75 -1.78 6.60
CA ARG A 144 9.35 -2.17 6.52
C ARG A 144 8.87 -2.40 5.08
N ARG A 145 9.32 -1.56 4.13
CA ARG A 145 9.10 -1.75 2.70
C ARG A 145 9.73 -3.07 2.25
N ASP A 146 10.99 -3.29 2.59
CA ASP A 146 11.72 -4.48 2.16
C ASP A 146 11.07 -5.76 2.67
N ASP A 147 10.62 -5.77 3.93
CA ASP A 147 9.89 -6.90 4.50
C ASP A 147 8.56 -7.14 3.79
N ALA A 148 7.84 -6.07 3.42
CA ALA A 148 6.61 -6.18 2.65
C ALA A 148 6.85 -6.79 1.27
N LEU A 149 7.91 -6.36 0.57
CA LEU A 149 8.24 -6.84 -0.77
C LEU A 149 8.75 -8.28 -0.76
N ARG A 150 9.63 -8.65 0.18
CA ARG A 150 10.03 -10.06 0.38
C ARG A 150 8.82 -10.95 0.62
N TYR A 151 7.90 -10.51 1.49
CA TYR A 151 6.66 -11.24 1.75
C TYR A 151 5.79 -11.37 0.49
N ALA A 152 5.59 -10.29 -0.26
CA ALA A 152 4.78 -10.30 -1.47
C ALA A 152 5.37 -11.23 -2.54
N VAL A 153 6.70 -11.21 -2.74
CA VAL A 153 7.41 -12.09 -3.66
C VAL A 153 7.29 -13.55 -3.21
N ALA A 154 7.60 -13.86 -1.94
CA ALA A 154 7.49 -15.22 -1.40
C ALA A 154 6.05 -15.77 -1.53
N LYS A 155 5.04 -14.92 -1.32
CA LYS A 155 3.64 -15.26 -1.53
C LYS A 155 3.31 -15.52 -2.99
N ALA A 156 3.88 -14.77 -3.93
CA ALA A 156 3.69 -14.98 -5.36
C ALA A 156 4.35 -16.29 -5.83
N VAL A 157 5.58 -16.57 -5.38
CA VAL A 157 6.31 -17.83 -5.63
C VAL A 157 5.47 -19.03 -5.18
N ARG A 158 4.99 -19.02 -3.93
CA ARG A 158 4.14 -20.08 -3.37
C ARG A 158 2.84 -20.27 -4.16
N ARG A 159 2.38 -19.24 -4.88
CA ARG A 159 1.20 -19.28 -5.76
C ARG A 159 1.54 -19.64 -7.21
N GLY A 160 2.78 -20.07 -7.49
CA GLY A 160 3.20 -20.56 -8.80
C GLY A 160 3.74 -19.49 -9.75
N LEU A 161 4.25 -18.36 -9.24
CA LEU A 161 4.93 -17.37 -10.08
C LEU A 161 6.17 -18.00 -10.74
N LYS A 162 6.17 -18.08 -12.07
CA LYS A 162 7.25 -18.73 -12.84
C LYS A 162 8.42 -17.79 -13.18
N ARG A 163 8.17 -16.50 -13.30
CA ARG A 163 9.17 -15.48 -13.67
C ARG A 163 9.00 -14.28 -12.77
N LEU A 164 10.10 -13.83 -12.17
CA LEU A 164 10.13 -12.65 -11.31
C LEU A 164 10.39 -11.41 -12.16
N PRO A 165 9.58 -10.34 -12.04
CA PRO A 165 9.90 -9.03 -12.60
C PRO A 165 11.29 -8.54 -12.14
N ALA A 166 12.04 -7.90 -13.04
CA ALA A 166 13.43 -7.49 -12.80
C ALA A 166 13.55 -6.54 -11.59
N GLU A 167 12.55 -5.67 -11.39
CA GLU A 167 12.46 -4.74 -10.27
C GLU A 167 12.43 -5.46 -8.93
N LEU A 168 11.90 -6.68 -8.88
CA LEU A 168 11.70 -7.45 -7.66
C LEU A 168 12.87 -8.37 -7.30
N VAL A 169 13.88 -8.49 -8.17
CA VAL A 169 15.08 -9.32 -7.95
C VAL A 169 15.75 -9.06 -6.60
N PRO A 170 15.89 -7.81 -6.10
CA PRO A 170 16.50 -7.56 -4.79
C PRO A 170 15.78 -8.19 -3.60
N TRP A 171 14.50 -8.57 -3.75
CA TRP A 171 13.67 -9.18 -2.70
C TRP A 171 13.33 -10.64 -3.00
N ALA A 172 13.99 -11.25 -3.99
CA ALA A 172 13.84 -12.66 -4.31
C ALA A 172 14.30 -13.56 -3.14
N PRO A 173 13.56 -14.63 -2.81
CA PRO A 173 14.09 -15.67 -1.95
C PRO A 173 15.30 -16.35 -2.62
N PRO A 174 16.34 -16.75 -1.86
CA PRO A 174 17.51 -17.42 -2.42
C PRO A 174 17.12 -18.67 -3.21
N GLY A 175 17.73 -18.86 -4.39
CA GLY A 175 17.61 -20.08 -5.20
C GLY A 175 16.28 -20.29 -5.92
N VAL A 176 15.36 -19.33 -5.93
CA VAL A 176 14.03 -19.50 -6.56
C VAL A 176 13.98 -19.03 -8.00
N PHE A 177 14.75 -18.00 -8.36
CA PHE A 177 14.81 -17.47 -9.72
C PHE A 177 16.28 -17.45 -10.14
N GLU A 178 16.68 -18.42 -10.95
CA GLU A 178 17.99 -18.39 -11.59
C GLU A 178 18.05 -17.19 -12.53
N SER A 179 19.17 -16.46 -12.48
CA SER A 179 19.47 -15.32 -13.33
C SER A 179 19.56 -15.78 -14.79
N GLY A 180 18.43 -15.89 -15.48
CA GLY A 180 18.41 -16.20 -16.91
C GLY A 180 19.06 -15.06 -17.72
N PRO A 181 19.99 -15.33 -18.65
CA PRO A 181 20.69 -14.32 -19.43
C PRO A 181 19.85 -13.81 -20.61
N ASP A 182 18.63 -13.29 -20.40
CA ASP A 182 17.73 -12.91 -21.51
C ASP A 182 16.98 -11.57 -21.33
N ALA A 183 17.43 -10.67 -20.45
CA ALA A 183 16.77 -9.37 -20.25
C ALA A 183 17.21 -8.26 -21.22
N ALA A 184 18.09 -8.53 -22.20
CA ALA A 184 18.70 -7.51 -23.05
C ALA A 184 18.21 -7.48 -24.52
N SER A 185 17.29 -8.35 -24.95
CA SER A 185 16.99 -8.56 -26.37
C SER A 185 15.50 -8.42 -26.72
N ASN A 186 14.86 -7.31 -26.32
CA ASN A 186 13.56 -6.95 -26.92
C ASN A 186 13.30 -5.44 -27.05
N GLN A 187 14.35 -4.65 -27.27
CA GLN A 187 14.26 -3.28 -27.78
C GLN A 187 15.14 -3.12 -29.03
N ALA A 188 14.88 -3.92 -30.06
CA ALA A 188 15.45 -3.70 -31.39
C ALA A 188 14.61 -4.43 -32.45
N LYS A 189 13.36 -3.98 -32.66
CA LYS A 189 12.58 -4.36 -33.86
C LYS A 189 11.34 -3.49 -34.07
N THR A 190 11.52 -2.16 -34.07
CA THR A 190 10.54 -1.23 -34.67
C THR A 190 11.28 0.03 -35.16
N SER A 191 11.95 -0.06 -36.30
CA SER A 191 12.20 1.09 -37.21
C SER A 191 12.95 0.59 -38.44
N SER A 192 12.19 0.17 -39.45
CA SER A 192 12.60 0.32 -40.84
C SER A 192 11.34 0.23 -41.68
N SER A 193 10.68 1.38 -41.82
CA SER A 193 9.70 1.62 -42.89
C SER A 193 10.23 2.82 -43.64
N ASP A 194 10.89 2.53 -44.75
CA ASP A 194 11.29 3.44 -45.81
C ASP A 194 10.04 4.03 -46.50
N PRO A 195 10.03 5.34 -46.80
CA PRO A 195 9.37 5.77 -48.02
C PRO A 195 10.20 6.78 -48.85
N ARG A 196 10.56 6.32 -50.06
CA ARG A 196 10.53 7.03 -51.35
C ARG A 196 11.62 8.09 -51.62
N LEU A 197 12.47 7.76 -52.59
CA LEU A 197 12.98 8.70 -53.59
C LEU A 197 13.01 8.01 -54.96
N VAL A 198 12.72 8.83 -55.99
CA VAL A 198 12.56 8.59 -57.44
C VAL A 198 11.14 8.22 -57.89
#